data_AF-A0ABC8K5Z3-F1
#
_entry.id   AF-A0ABC8K5Z3-F1
#
_cell.length_a   1.000
_cell.length_b   1.000
_cell.length_c   1.000
_cell.angle_alpha   90.00
_cell.angle_beta   90.00
_cell.angle_gamma   90.00
#
_symmetry.space_group_name_H-M   'P 1'
#
loop_
_entity.id
_entity.type
_entity.pdbx_description
1 polymer ?
#
loop_
_entity_poly.entity_id
_entity_poly.type
_entity_poly.pdbx_seq_one_letter_code
_entity_poly.pdbx_strand_id
1 'polypeptide(L)'
;MKKMMEQCEIDRSEYFHIERGQGEKDVHDLKNEITVMVNKIELLQLHCRKLMGQDLGSCSVEELNEITIQIEKSLILVRSRKAKVHEDEVKKLKAEITGARELLNERTTLHEMFEEKSLWMQSRSLESEKNACSSACENMNISEVETDLSIGWPRSQV
;
A
#
# COMPACT_ATOMS: atom_id res chain seq x y z
N MET A 1 -14.97 10.38 78.60
CA MET A 1 -15.82 10.32 77.39
C MET A 1 -15.85 11.63 76.62
N LYS A 2 -16.17 12.77 77.25
CA LYS A 2 -16.25 14.09 76.56
C LYS A 2 -14.98 14.51 75.81
N LYS A 3 -13.81 14.45 76.48
CA LYS A 3 -12.49 14.70 75.86
C LYS A 3 -12.19 13.81 74.64
N MET A 4 -12.72 12.59 74.66
CA MET A 4 -12.51 11.62 73.58
C MET A 4 -13.31 11.99 72.33
N MET A 5 -14.53 12.50 72.50
CA MET A 5 -15.34 13.00 71.38
C MET A 5 -14.77 14.28 70.80
N GLU A 6 -14.31 15.19 71.66
CA GLU A 6 -13.70 16.47 71.29
C GLU A 6 -12.41 16.26 70.46
N GLN A 7 -11.57 15.28 70.85
CA GLN A 7 -10.40 14.90 70.05
C GLN A 7 -10.79 14.35 68.68
N CYS A 8 -11.84 13.52 68.61
CA CYS A 8 -12.33 12.95 67.35
C CYS A 8 -12.86 14.03 66.37
N GLU A 9 -13.39 15.14 66.89
CA GLU A 9 -13.84 16.28 66.07
C GLU A 9 -12.67 17.11 65.53
N ILE A 10 -11.63 17.31 66.34
CA ILE A 10 -10.40 18.00 65.93
C ILE A 10 -9.71 17.21 64.81
N ASP A 11 -9.48 15.91 65.03
CA ASP A 11 -8.80 15.03 64.08
C ASP A 11 -9.59 14.97 62.74
N ARG A 12 -10.92 14.93 62.82
CA ARG A 12 -11.80 14.99 61.64
C ARG A 12 -11.65 16.32 60.90
N SER A 13 -11.61 17.44 61.62
CA SER A 13 -11.45 18.78 61.03
C SER A 13 -10.08 18.96 60.36
N GLU A 14 -9.01 18.52 61.01
CA GLU A 14 -7.65 18.57 60.45
C GLU A 14 -7.54 17.74 59.17
N TYR A 15 -8.10 16.52 59.17
CA TYR A 15 -8.13 15.67 57.99
C TYR A 15 -8.78 16.36 56.78
N PHE A 16 -9.97 16.97 56.97
CA PHE A 16 -10.66 17.68 55.90
C PHE A 16 -9.92 18.94 55.42
N HIS A 17 -9.16 19.62 56.29
CA HIS A 17 -8.34 20.76 55.89
C HIS A 17 -7.11 20.33 55.07
N ILE A 18 -6.46 19.23 55.46
CA ILE A 18 -5.32 18.67 54.72
C ILE A 18 -5.77 18.17 53.34
N GLU A 19 -6.88 17.44 53.27
CA GLU A 19 -7.43 16.91 52.00
C GLU A 19 -7.84 18.04 51.04
N ARG A 20 -8.49 19.09 51.55
CA ARG A 20 -8.83 20.29 50.75
C ARG A 20 -7.58 21.05 50.30
N GLY A 21 -6.62 21.27 51.19
CA GLY A 21 -5.37 21.95 50.86
C GLY A 21 -4.54 21.18 49.82
N GLN A 22 -4.56 19.85 49.87
CA GLN A 22 -3.94 19.00 48.85
C GLN A 22 -4.67 19.14 47.51
N GLY A 23 -6.00 19.06 47.48
CA GLY A 23 -6.78 19.25 46.25
C GLY A 23 -6.59 20.64 45.63
N GLU A 24 -6.50 21.70 46.45
CA GLU A 24 -6.21 23.05 45.97
C GLU A 24 -4.80 23.18 45.38
N LYS A 25 -3.81 22.52 46.00
CA LYS A 25 -2.44 22.47 45.50
C LYS A 25 -2.35 21.71 44.16
N ASP A 26 -3.01 20.56 44.06
CA ASP A 26 -3.04 19.75 42.85
C ASP A 26 -3.68 20.53 41.68
N VAL A 27 -4.78 21.26 41.94
CA VAL A 27 -5.41 22.13 40.93
C VAL A 27 -4.48 23.27 40.50
N HIS A 28 -3.75 23.87 41.44
CA HIS A 28 -2.80 24.93 41.13
C HIS A 28 -1.62 24.41 40.27
N ASP A 29 -1.10 23.23 40.60
CA ASP A 29 -0.02 22.58 39.86
C ASP A 29 -0.45 22.21 38.44
N LEU A 30 -1.66 21.64 38.27
CA LEU A 30 -2.25 21.39 36.95
C LEU A 30 -2.44 22.68 36.14
N LYS A 31 -2.87 23.77 36.77
CA LYS A 31 -3.01 25.06 36.10
C LYS A 31 -1.66 25.57 35.59
N ASN A 32 -0.58 25.41 36.38
CA ASN A 32 0.76 25.76 35.95
C ASN A 32 1.26 24.84 34.82
N GLU A 33 0.96 23.55 34.87
CA GLU A 33 1.31 22.64 33.80
C GLU A 33 0.61 23.03 32.49
N ILE A 34 -0.68 23.36 32.55
CA ILE A 34 -1.45 23.84 31.40
C ILE A 34 -0.83 25.11 30.82
N THR A 35 -0.45 26.10 31.63
CA THR A 35 0.14 27.34 31.11
C THR A 35 1.49 27.07 30.44
N VAL A 36 2.32 26.19 31.01
CA VAL A 36 3.59 25.77 30.40
C VAL A 36 3.33 25.07 29.05
N MET A 37 2.35 24.18 28.98
CA MET A 37 2.00 23.49 27.73
C MET A 37 1.49 24.45 26.66
N VAL A 38 0.62 25.40 27.01
CA VAL A 38 0.11 26.42 26.08
C VAL A 38 1.25 27.24 25.50
N ASN A 39 2.15 27.75 26.34
CA ASN A 39 3.31 28.52 25.88
C ASN A 39 4.20 27.70 24.94
N LYS A 40 4.36 26.40 25.21
CA LYS A 40 5.14 25.49 24.35
C LYS A 40 4.46 25.27 22.99
N ILE A 41 3.14 25.14 22.96
CA ILE A 41 2.37 25.03 21.71
C ILE A 41 2.52 26.32 20.89
N GLU A 42 2.38 27.49 21.51
CA GLU A 42 2.51 28.77 20.84
C GLU A 42 3.91 28.95 20.23
N LEU A 43 4.96 28.60 20.98
CA LEU A 43 6.34 28.63 20.49
C LEU A 43 6.55 27.70 19.29
N LEU A 44 6.02 26.47 19.35
CA LEU A 44 6.11 25.51 18.25
C LEU A 44 5.36 26.03 17.01
N GLN A 45 4.17 26.59 17.18
CA GLN A 45 3.39 27.15 16.09
C GLN A 45 4.11 28.32 15.43
N LEU A 46 4.69 29.23 16.23
CA LEU A 46 5.51 30.33 15.72
C LEU A 46 6.70 29.81 14.91
N HIS A 47 7.40 28.81 15.44
CA HIS A 47 8.53 28.19 14.74
C HIS A 47 8.09 27.54 13.41
N CYS A 48 6.95 26.84 13.39
CA CYS A 48 6.39 26.30 12.15
C CYS A 48 6.06 27.39 11.13
N ARG A 49 5.44 28.50 11.55
CA ARG A 49 5.17 29.64 10.66
C ARG A 49 6.47 30.23 10.09
N LYS A 50 7.50 30.40 10.91
CA LYS A 50 8.84 30.82 10.47
C LYS A 50 9.44 29.87 9.42
N LEU A 51 9.40 28.55 9.64
CA LEU A 51 9.84 27.56 8.65
C LEU A 51 9.03 27.61 7.34
N MET A 52 7.77 28.05 7.40
CA MET A 52 6.91 28.25 6.22
C MET A 52 7.12 29.61 5.54
N GLY A 53 8.10 30.41 5.99
CA GLY A 53 8.40 31.73 5.44
C GLY A 53 7.50 32.86 5.94
N GLN A 54 6.76 32.63 7.03
CA GLN A 54 5.87 33.62 7.67
C GLN A 54 6.54 34.21 8.93
N ASP A 55 6.07 35.36 9.41
CA ASP A 55 6.53 36.01 10.66
C ASP A 55 8.06 36.25 10.77
N LEU A 56 8.76 36.32 9.63
CA LEU A 56 10.21 36.47 9.56
C LEU A 56 10.73 37.85 9.95
N GLY A 57 9.87 38.87 10.03
CA GLY A 57 10.25 40.25 10.38
C GLY A 57 10.81 40.41 11.80
N SER A 58 10.60 39.40 12.66
CA SER A 58 11.15 39.33 14.01
C SER A 58 12.45 38.52 14.11
N CYS A 59 12.86 37.85 13.03
CA CYS A 59 14.02 36.96 13.05
C CYS A 59 15.34 37.72 12.93
N SER A 60 16.36 37.26 13.66
CA SER A 60 17.74 37.70 13.42
C SER A 60 18.29 37.11 12.11
N VAL A 61 19.42 37.65 11.65
CA VAL A 61 20.11 37.13 10.46
C VAL A 61 20.57 35.68 10.69
N GLU A 62 21.05 35.37 11.89
CA GLU A 62 21.47 34.04 12.29
C GLU A 62 20.31 33.06 12.30
N GLU A 63 19.15 33.46 12.86
CA GLU A 63 17.94 32.64 12.87
C GLU A 63 17.46 32.36 11.43
N LEU A 64 17.47 33.37 10.55
CA LEU A 64 17.11 33.20 9.14
C LEU A 64 18.06 32.24 8.42
N ASN A 65 19.36 32.32 8.71
CA ASN A 65 20.35 31.43 8.15
C ASN A 65 20.14 29.98 8.62
N GLU A 66 19.83 29.78 9.90
CA GLU A 66 19.51 28.44 10.42
C GLU A 66 18.25 27.84 9.78
N ILE A 67 17.18 28.64 9.66
CA ILE A 67 15.95 28.25 8.96
C ILE A 67 16.26 27.82 7.53
N THR A 68 17.07 28.62 6.81
CA THR A 68 17.47 28.33 5.43
C THR A 68 18.18 26.98 5.33
N ILE A 69 19.20 26.76 6.19
CA ILE A 69 19.96 25.50 6.22
C ILE A 69 19.05 24.30 6.54
N GLN A 70 18.11 24.44 7.49
CA GLN A 70 17.18 23.36 7.82
C GLN A 70 16.26 23.01 6.64
N ILE A 71 15.71 24.02 5.97
CA ILE A 71 14.84 23.83 4.80
C ILE A 71 15.63 23.18 3.67
N GLU A 72 16.82 23.66 3.34
CA GLU A 72 17.66 23.08 2.29
C GLU A 72 17.96 21.60 2.52
N LYS A 73 18.40 21.24 3.73
CA LYS A 73 18.69 19.85 4.12
C LYS A 73 17.46 18.95 3.97
N SER A 74 16.32 19.39 4.52
CA SER A 74 15.08 18.62 4.45
C SER A 74 14.59 18.45 3.01
N LEU A 75 14.73 19.49 2.19
CA LEU A 75 14.31 19.50 0.79
C LEU A 75 15.15 18.55 -0.07
N ILE A 76 16.46 18.50 0.15
CA ILE A 76 17.35 17.53 -0.49
C ILE A 76 16.88 16.09 -0.17
N LEU A 77 16.60 15.81 1.10
CA LEU A 77 16.14 14.49 1.54
C LEU A 77 14.79 14.11 0.91
N VAL A 78 13.81 15.03 0.95
CA VAL A 78 12.48 14.80 0.37
C VAL A 78 12.57 14.57 -1.13
N ARG A 79 13.35 15.38 -1.86
CA ARG A 79 13.54 15.23 -3.30
C ARG A 79 14.24 13.91 -3.65
N SER A 80 15.28 13.54 -2.92
CA SER A 80 15.98 12.26 -3.11
C SER A 80 15.04 11.06 -2.92
N ARG A 81 14.24 11.07 -1.84
CA ARG A 81 13.25 10.02 -1.60
C ARG A 81 12.20 9.96 -2.70
N LYS A 82 11.68 11.12 -3.14
CA LYS A 82 10.69 11.19 -4.23
C LYS A 82 11.26 10.67 -5.55
N ALA A 83 12.50 11.04 -5.88
CA ALA A 83 13.18 10.55 -7.08
C ALA A 83 13.32 9.02 -7.05
N LYS A 84 13.73 8.45 -5.90
CA LYS A 84 13.84 7.00 -5.75
C LYS A 84 12.51 6.27 -5.97
N VAL A 85 11.42 6.77 -5.39
CA VAL A 85 10.08 6.18 -5.58
C VAL A 85 9.70 6.18 -7.07
N HIS A 86 9.91 7.29 -7.78
CA HIS A 86 9.61 7.34 -9.21
C HIS A 86 10.53 6.45 -10.05
N GLU A 87 11.81 6.33 -9.68
CA GLU A 87 12.73 5.40 -10.34
C GLU A 87 12.24 3.95 -10.22
N ASP A 88 11.77 3.56 -9.03
CA ASP A 88 11.22 2.23 -8.77
C ASP A 88 9.93 1.98 -9.57
N GLU A 89 9.04 2.98 -9.66
CA GLU A 89 7.84 2.92 -10.52
C GLU A 89 8.20 2.74 -12.00
N VAL A 90 9.18 3.50 -12.50
CA VAL A 90 9.65 3.38 -13.89
C VAL A 90 10.26 2.00 -14.13
N LYS A 91 11.04 1.46 -13.20
CA LYS A 91 11.60 0.10 -13.31
C LYS A 91 10.50 -0.94 -13.38
N LYS A 92 9.48 -0.85 -12.53
CA LYS A 92 8.33 -1.76 -12.53
C LYS A 92 7.62 -1.73 -13.89
N LEU A 93 7.28 -0.55 -14.39
CA LEU A 93 6.59 -0.41 -15.68
C LEU A 93 7.44 -0.94 -16.84
N LYS A 94 8.76 -0.72 -16.83
CA LYS A 94 9.66 -1.29 -17.83
C LYS A 94 9.63 -2.82 -17.81
N ALA A 95 9.67 -3.44 -16.63
CA ALA A 95 9.61 -4.88 -16.48
C ALA A 95 8.27 -5.47 -16.98
N GLU A 96 7.16 -4.77 -16.74
CA GLU A 96 5.84 -5.16 -17.26
C GLU A 96 5.79 -5.09 -18.79
N ILE A 97 6.32 -4.02 -19.40
CA ILE A 97 6.39 -3.87 -20.85
C ILE A 97 7.28 -4.96 -21.48
N THR A 98 8.41 -5.29 -20.87
CA THR A 98 9.29 -6.36 -21.37
C THR A 98 8.61 -7.72 -21.30
N GLY A 99 7.96 -8.04 -20.17
CA GLY A 99 7.22 -9.29 -20.03
C GLY A 99 6.05 -9.39 -21.02
N ALA A 100 5.31 -8.31 -21.23
CA ALA A 100 4.23 -8.28 -22.23
C ALA A 100 4.75 -8.51 -23.66
N ARG A 101 5.95 -8.00 -23.98
CA ARG A 101 6.59 -8.24 -25.29
C ARG A 101 7.01 -9.69 -25.46
N GLU A 102 7.56 -10.32 -24.43
CA GLU A 102 7.92 -11.73 -24.45
C GLU A 102 6.70 -12.62 -24.68
N LEU A 103 5.59 -12.36 -23.98
CA LEU A 103 4.33 -13.06 -24.18
C LEU A 103 3.76 -12.87 -25.59
N LEU A 104 3.87 -11.66 -26.16
CA LEU A 104 3.44 -11.40 -27.53
C LEU A 104 4.28 -12.21 -28.52
N ASN A 105 5.60 -12.24 -28.34
CA ASN A 105 6.51 -13.01 -29.19
C ASN A 105 6.21 -14.52 -29.12
N GLU A 106 5.98 -15.07 -27.93
CA GLU A 106 5.59 -16.48 -27.76
C GLU A 106 4.24 -16.78 -28.42
N ARG A 107 3.26 -15.89 -28.28
CA ARG A 107 1.98 -16.04 -28.99
C ARG A 107 2.19 -16.08 -30.51
N THR A 108 3.02 -15.19 -31.06
CA THR A 108 3.28 -15.17 -32.51
C THR A 108 3.97 -16.44 -32.98
N THR A 109 4.98 -16.94 -32.26
CA THR A 109 5.68 -18.17 -32.63
C THR A 109 4.76 -19.39 -32.54
N LEU A 110 3.91 -19.48 -31.51
CA LEU A 110 2.92 -20.55 -31.39
C LEU A 110 1.89 -20.52 -32.53
N HIS A 111 1.44 -19.32 -32.94
CA HIS A 111 0.54 -19.16 -34.07
C HIS A 111 1.21 -19.62 -35.37
N GLU A 112 2.46 -19.24 -35.62
CA GLU A 112 3.23 -19.70 -36.78
C GLU A 112 3.35 -21.23 -36.82
N MET A 113 3.66 -21.87 -35.69
CA MET A 113 3.72 -23.33 -35.59
C MET A 113 2.36 -24.01 -35.85
N PHE A 114 1.25 -23.38 -35.44
CA PHE A 114 -0.10 -23.92 -35.64
C PHE A 114 -0.64 -23.71 -37.06
N GLU A 115 -0.24 -22.64 -37.74
CA GLU A 115 -0.49 -22.46 -39.17
C GLU A 115 0.32 -23.47 -39.99
N GLU A 116 1.60 -23.67 -39.65
CA GLU A 116 2.46 -24.67 -40.30
C GLU A 116 1.94 -26.10 -40.08
N LYS A 117 1.79 -26.56 -38.82
CA LYS A 117 0.49 -27.10 -38.33
C LYS A 117 -0.57 -27.55 -39.35
N SER A 118 -1.49 -26.64 -39.58
CA SER A 118 -2.70 -26.87 -40.36
C SER A 118 -2.37 -27.13 -41.83
N LEU A 119 -1.31 -26.52 -42.36
CA LEU A 119 -0.88 -26.72 -43.75
C LEU A 119 -0.39 -28.15 -44.02
N TRP A 120 0.40 -28.79 -43.14
CA TRP A 120 0.82 -30.19 -43.38
C TRP A 120 -0.32 -31.20 -43.17
N MET A 121 -1.32 -30.90 -42.33
CA MET A 121 -2.52 -31.73 -42.20
C MET A 121 -3.39 -31.66 -43.46
N GLN A 122 -3.54 -30.46 -44.05
CA GLN A 122 -4.36 -30.25 -45.24
C GLN A 122 -3.72 -30.87 -46.49
N SER A 123 -2.38 -30.81 -46.64
CA SER A 123 -1.66 -31.46 -47.74
C SER A 123 -1.82 -32.98 -47.74
N ARG A 124 -1.81 -33.62 -46.56
CA ARG A 124 -1.99 -35.07 -46.43
C ARG A 124 -3.41 -35.54 -46.78
N SER A 125 -4.41 -34.67 -46.59
CA SER A 125 -5.79 -34.93 -47.01
C SER A 125 -5.98 -34.84 -48.53
N LEU A 126 -5.22 -33.98 -49.22
CA LEU A 126 -5.28 -33.79 -50.68
C LEU A 126 -4.49 -34.85 -51.47
N GLU A 127 -3.50 -35.48 -50.83
CA GLU A 127 -2.69 -36.55 -51.45
C GLU A 127 -3.37 -37.93 -51.38
N SER A 128 -4.37 -38.11 -50.51
CA SER A 128 -5.09 -39.38 -50.35
C SER A 128 -6.13 -39.67 -51.45
N GLU A 129 -6.47 -38.72 -52.33
CA GLU A 129 -7.47 -38.93 -53.39
C GLU A 129 -6.90 -39.45 -54.72
N LYS A 130 -5.60 -39.74 -54.81
CA LYS A 130 -4.96 -40.12 -56.10
C LYS A 130 -4.53 -41.58 -56.23
N ASN A 131 -4.71 -42.40 -55.19
CA ASN A 131 -4.39 -43.82 -55.25
C ASN A 131 -5.66 -44.68 -55.23
N ALA A 132 -6.42 -44.61 -56.31
CA ALA A 132 -7.32 -45.70 -56.67
C ALA A 132 -6.46 -46.90 -57.13
N CYS A 133 -6.30 -47.89 -56.26
CA CYS A 133 -6.05 -49.26 -56.69
C CYS A 133 -7.25 -50.09 -56.28
N SER A 134 -7.92 -50.66 -57.27
CA SER A 134 -9.09 -51.50 -57.13
C SER A 134 -8.75 -52.76 -56.33
N SER A 135 -9.48 -53.02 -55.26
CA SER A 135 -9.72 -54.40 -54.86
C SER A 135 -11.03 -54.49 -54.09
N ALA A 136 -11.96 -55.20 -54.73
CA ALA A 136 -13.06 -55.97 -54.17
C ALA A 136 -13.70 -55.48 -52.86
N CYS A 137 -14.97 -55.09 -53.00
CA CYS A 137 -15.96 -55.18 -51.96
C CYS A 137 -15.83 -56.49 -51.15
N GLU A 138 -15.70 -56.40 -49.83
CA GLU A 138 -16.32 -57.36 -48.92
C GLU A 138 -16.39 -56.82 -47.49
N ASN A 139 -17.63 -56.79 -46.99
CA ASN A 139 -18.05 -56.73 -45.59
C ASN A 139 -17.81 -55.45 -44.76
N MET A 140 -18.78 -54.53 -44.85
CA MET A 140 -19.06 -53.57 -43.78
C MET A 140 -19.64 -54.30 -42.55
N ASN A 141 -18.87 -54.38 -41.47
CA ASN A 141 -19.41 -54.45 -40.12
C ASN A 141 -18.78 -53.33 -39.30
N ILE A 142 -19.24 -52.12 -39.56
CA ILE A 142 -18.96 -50.97 -38.70
C ILE A 142 -20.07 -51.00 -37.65
N SER A 143 -19.80 -51.56 -36.47
CA SER A 143 -20.74 -51.42 -35.36
C SER A 143 -20.77 -49.95 -34.95
N GLU A 144 -21.93 -49.32 -35.07
CA GLU A 144 -22.19 -47.97 -34.60
C GLU A 144 -22.11 -47.95 -33.07
N VAL A 145 -20.94 -47.57 -32.55
CA VAL A 145 -20.76 -47.30 -31.12
C VAL A 145 -20.93 -45.79 -30.94
N GLU A 146 -22.06 -45.41 -30.35
CA GLU A 146 -22.32 -44.05 -29.90
C GLU A 146 -21.26 -43.69 -28.85
N THR A 147 -20.38 -42.75 -29.19
CA THR A 147 -19.40 -42.21 -28.25
C THR A 147 -19.80 -40.78 -27.91
N ASP A 148 -20.17 -40.56 -26.65
CA ASP A 148 -20.41 -39.22 -26.11
C ASP A 148 -19.07 -38.50 -25.91
N LEU A 149 -18.51 -37.96 -27.01
CA LEU A 149 -17.31 -37.15 -26.97
C LEU A 149 -17.68 -35.67 -26.79
N SER A 150 -17.75 -35.21 -25.54
CA SER A 150 -17.89 -33.77 -25.26
C SER A 150 -16.51 -33.10 -25.21
N ILE A 151 -16.13 -32.40 -26.28
CA ILE A 151 -15.01 -31.45 -26.25
C ILE A 151 -15.59 -30.08 -25.83
N GLY A 152 -15.57 -29.81 -24.53
CA GLY A 152 -16.03 -28.56 -23.94
C GLY A 152 -15.24 -28.20 -22.68
N TRP A 153 -15.17 -26.90 -22.36
CA TRP A 153 -14.49 -26.45 -21.15
C TRP A 153 -15.25 -26.96 -19.91
N PRO A 154 -14.55 -27.40 -18.84
CA PRO A 154 -15.21 -27.89 -17.64
C PRO A 154 -16.11 -26.79 -17.07
N ARG A 155 -17.39 -27.11 -16.90
CA ARG A 155 -18.38 -26.22 -16.28
C ARG A 155 -17.92 -25.96 -14.86
N SER A 156 -17.62 -24.70 -14.54
CA SER A 156 -17.46 -24.25 -13.16
C SER A 156 -18.78 -24.54 -12.44
N GLN A 157 -18.78 -25.54 -11.56
CA GLN A 157 -19.84 -25.66 -10.56
C GLN A 157 -19.68 -24.48 -9.60
N VAL A 158 -20.78 -23.74 -9.42
CA VAL A 158 -20.93 -22.67 -8.44
C VAL A 158 -21.17 -23.28 -7.08
#